data_AF-A0A7W0UEQ7-F1
#
_entry.id   AF-A0A7W0UEQ7-F1
#
_cell.length_a   1.000
_cell.length_b   1.000
_cell.length_c   1.000
_cell.angle_alpha   90.00
_cell.angle_beta   90.00
_cell.angle_gamma   90.00
#
_symmetry.space_group_name_H-M   'P 1'
#
loop_
_entity.id
_entity.type
_entity.pdbx_description
1 polymer ?
#
loop_
_entity_poly.entity_id
_entity_poly.type
_entity_poly.pdbx_seq_one_letter_code
_entity_poly.pdbx_strand_id
1 'polypeptide(L)'
;RYLRLGRGETEAGGATRPSVLAACFEALAGALSLTEGTERAEVVMEHLFAPRLEALDVTSGAPKSAKSQLQEWTQRHRGVKPIYQLVDTTGPPHDQEFRVTVVIGGTAFGLGAGSSRQRAEEQAAQAALTGLPEGADGVTHLSFP
;
A
#
# COMPACT_ATOMS: atom_id res chain seq x y z
N ARG A 1 -8.38 2.33 -31.24
CA ARG A 1 -8.04 3.03 -29.97
C ARG A 1 -9.21 2.82 -29.01
N TYR A 2 -9.02 2.14 -27.87
CA TYR A 2 -10.13 1.64 -27.03
C TYR A 2 -10.49 2.54 -25.83
N LEU A 3 -9.67 3.55 -25.51
CA LEU A 3 -9.94 4.51 -24.44
C LEU A 3 -10.43 5.85 -25.01
N ARG A 4 -11.56 6.33 -24.47
CA ARG A 4 -12.05 7.69 -24.70
C ARG A 4 -11.63 8.56 -23.53
N LEU A 5 -10.75 9.52 -23.78
CA LEU A 5 -10.20 10.41 -22.77
C LEU A 5 -10.64 11.84 -23.06
N GLY A 6 -10.73 12.66 -22.00
CA GLY A 6 -10.89 14.11 -22.16
C GLY A 6 -9.71 14.72 -22.93
N ARG A 7 -9.91 15.92 -23.48
CA ARG A 7 -8.90 16.61 -24.30
C ARG A 7 -7.57 16.79 -23.56
N GLY A 8 -7.62 17.35 -22.34
CA GLY A 8 -6.41 17.56 -21.53
C GLY A 8 -5.69 16.27 -21.14
N GLU A 9 -6.44 15.20 -20.84
CA GLU A 9 -5.87 13.88 -20.53
C GLU A 9 -5.24 13.22 -21.77
N THR A 10 -5.81 13.46 -22.95
CA THR A 10 -5.23 13.00 -24.22
C THR A 10 -3.92 13.70 -24.52
N GLU A 11 -3.89 15.03 -24.36
CA GLU A 11 -2.71 15.86 -24.58
C GLU A 11 -1.58 15.53 -23.58
N ALA A 12 -1.93 15.16 -22.34
CA ALA A 12 -1.00 14.69 -21.31
C ALA A 12 -0.55 13.22 -21.47
N GLY A 13 -0.93 12.54 -22.57
CA GLY A 13 -0.50 11.17 -22.84
C GLY A 13 -1.20 10.10 -21.98
N GLY A 14 -2.38 10.39 -21.43
CA GLY A 14 -3.10 9.48 -20.53
C GLY A 14 -3.35 8.07 -21.09
N ALA A 15 -3.47 7.94 -22.42
CA ALA A 15 -3.71 6.64 -23.07
C ALA A 15 -2.54 5.64 -22.95
N THR A 16 -1.35 6.10 -22.57
CA THR A 16 -0.18 5.24 -22.31
C THR A 16 0.27 5.30 -20.85
N ARG A 17 -0.38 6.12 -20.01
CA ARG A 17 -0.02 6.28 -18.61
C ARG A 17 -0.41 5.02 -17.82
N PRO A 18 0.53 4.34 -17.14
CA PRO A 18 0.24 3.09 -16.43
C PRO A 18 -0.91 3.21 -15.42
N SER A 19 -1.01 4.32 -14.68
CA SER A 19 -2.08 4.54 -13.71
C SER A 19 -3.47 4.66 -14.35
N VAL A 20 -3.57 5.24 -15.55
CA VAL A 20 -4.85 5.33 -16.29
C VAL A 20 -5.23 3.96 -16.83
N LEU A 21 -4.26 3.25 -17.41
CA LEU A 21 -4.48 1.89 -17.91
C LEU A 21 -4.93 0.95 -16.80
N ALA A 22 -4.29 1.01 -15.63
CA ALA A 22 -4.68 0.23 -14.46
C ALA A 22 -6.10 0.56 -13.98
N ALA A 23 -6.43 1.85 -13.82
CA ALA A 23 -7.77 2.26 -13.42
C ALA A 23 -8.85 1.82 -14.42
N CYS A 24 -8.57 1.89 -15.73
CA CYS A 24 -9.49 1.40 -16.75
C CYS A 24 -9.64 -0.12 -16.72
N PHE A 25 -8.56 -0.85 -16.45
CA PHE A 25 -8.61 -2.30 -16.29
C PHE A 25 -9.43 -2.71 -15.06
N GLU A 26 -9.23 -2.05 -13.91
CA GLU A 26 -10.01 -2.27 -12.69
C GLU A 26 -11.51 -1.97 -12.91
N ALA A 27 -11.82 -0.89 -13.63
CA ALA A 27 -13.20 -0.56 -13.97
C ALA A 27 -13.85 -1.64 -14.85
N LEU A 28 -13.10 -2.20 -15.81
CA LEU A 28 -13.58 -3.32 -16.64
C LEU A 28 -13.81 -4.58 -15.81
N ALA A 29 -12.87 -4.93 -14.93
CA ALA A 29 -13.00 -6.08 -14.04
C ALA A 29 -14.17 -5.94 -13.06
N GLY A 30 -14.38 -4.73 -12.52
CA GLY A 30 -15.52 -4.41 -11.67
C GLY A 30 -16.83 -4.53 -12.44
N ALA A 31 -16.90 -3.99 -13.66
CA ALA A 31 -18.08 -4.13 -14.51
C ALA A 31 -18.40 -5.61 -14.80
N LEU A 32 -17.39 -6.41 -15.18
CA LEU A 32 -17.54 -7.84 -15.39
C LEU A 32 -18.06 -8.56 -14.14
N SER A 33 -17.50 -8.25 -12.97
CA SER A 33 -17.93 -8.83 -11.71
C SER A 33 -19.39 -8.48 -11.38
N LEU A 34 -19.83 -7.25 -11.70
CA LEU A 34 -21.19 -6.80 -11.46
C LEU A 34 -22.20 -7.41 -12.44
N THR A 35 -21.81 -7.68 -13.69
CA THR A 35 -22.71 -8.23 -14.72
C THR A 35 -22.75 -9.75 -14.73
N GLU A 36 -21.61 -10.41 -14.53
CA GLU A 36 -21.43 -11.86 -14.71
C GLU A 36 -21.16 -12.61 -13.40
N GLY A 37 -21.03 -11.89 -12.28
CA GLY A 37 -20.66 -12.45 -10.98
C GLY A 37 -19.14 -12.59 -10.79
N THR A 38 -18.73 -12.72 -9.53
CA THR A 38 -17.32 -12.79 -9.15
C THR A 38 -16.62 -14.05 -9.67
N GLU A 39 -17.31 -15.20 -9.67
CA GLU A 39 -16.75 -16.48 -10.15
C GLU A 39 -16.31 -16.40 -11.62
N ARG A 40 -17.14 -15.81 -12.49
CA ARG A 40 -16.78 -15.61 -13.91
C ARG A 40 -15.66 -14.59 -14.08
N ALA A 41 -15.66 -13.53 -13.27
CA ALA A 41 -14.59 -12.55 -13.29
C ALA A 41 -13.25 -13.18 -12.88
N GLU A 42 -13.23 -14.04 -11.86
CA GLU A 42 -12.05 -14.78 -11.41
C GLU A 42 -11.47 -15.65 -12.53
N VAL A 43 -12.29 -16.44 -13.22
CA VAL A 43 -11.83 -17.28 -14.35
C VAL A 43 -11.17 -16.43 -15.45
N VAL A 44 -11.76 -15.27 -15.78
CA VAL A 44 -11.19 -14.35 -16.78
C VAL A 44 -9.85 -13.78 -16.28
N MET A 45 -9.78 -13.36 -15.02
CA MET A 45 -8.55 -12.83 -14.42
C MET A 45 -7.44 -13.88 -14.37
N GLU A 46 -7.75 -15.10 -13.95
CA GLU A 46 -6.82 -16.23 -13.96
C GLU A 46 -6.28 -16.49 -15.36
N HIS A 47 -7.15 -16.54 -16.36
CA HIS A 47 -6.72 -16.74 -17.75
C HIS A 47 -5.78 -15.62 -18.25
N LEU A 48 -6.02 -14.38 -17.84
CA LEU A 48 -5.18 -13.24 -18.20
C LEU A 48 -3.84 -13.21 -17.45
N PHE A 49 -3.81 -13.56 -16.17
CA PHE A 49 -2.63 -13.35 -15.32
C PHE A 49 -1.81 -14.61 -15.06
N ALA A 50 -2.39 -15.81 -15.04
CA ALA A 50 -1.66 -17.05 -14.71
C ALA A 50 -0.39 -17.25 -15.57
N PRO A 51 -0.42 -17.10 -16.91
CA PRO A 51 0.79 -17.27 -17.73
C PRO A 51 1.87 -16.23 -17.43
N ARG A 52 1.47 -15.03 -16.99
CA ARG A 52 2.39 -13.95 -16.64
C ARG A 52 3.01 -14.18 -15.27
N LEU A 53 2.22 -14.66 -14.31
CA LEU A 53 2.69 -14.99 -12.96
C LEU A 53 3.64 -16.19 -12.98
N GLU A 54 3.35 -17.22 -13.77
CA GLU A 54 4.23 -18.37 -13.97
C GLU A 54 5.58 -17.98 -14.59
N ALA A 55 5.60 -16.93 -15.41
CA ALA A 55 6.81 -16.41 -16.03
C ALA A 55 7.61 -15.46 -15.12
N LEU A 56 7.07 -15.06 -13.96
CA LEU A 56 7.79 -14.24 -13.00
C LEU A 56 8.70 -15.10 -12.13
N ASP A 57 9.97 -14.72 -12.05
CA ASP A 57 10.84 -15.23 -11.00
C ASP A 57 10.34 -14.69 -9.65
N VAL A 58 9.95 -15.59 -8.74
CA VAL A 58 9.37 -15.28 -7.42
C VAL A 58 10.32 -14.42 -6.57
N THR A 59 11.61 -14.39 -6.92
CA THR A 59 12.61 -13.53 -6.27
C THR A 59 12.64 -12.08 -6.77
N SER A 60 11.94 -11.76 -7.87
CA SER A 60 12.01 -10.47 -8.58
C SER A 60 10.81 -9.55 -8.36
N GLY A 61 9.88 -9.90 -7.48
CA GLY A 61 8.70 -9.07 -7.18
C GLY A 61 9.09 -7.71 -6.60
N ALA A 62 8.34 -6.66 -6.93
CA ALA A 62 8.50 -5.36 -6.26
C ALA A 62 8.39 -5.57 -4.74
N PRO A 63 9.32 -5.01 -3.93
CA PRO A 63 9.27 -5.15 -2.48
C PRO A 63 7.89 -4.74 -1.98
N LYS A 64 7.21 -5.59 -1.19
CA LYS A 64 5.96 -5.21 -0.52
C LYS A 64 6.21 -3.93 0.28
N SER A 65 5.28 -2.97 0.20
CA SER A 65 5.38 -1.76 1.04
C SER A 65 5.48 -2.14 2.52
N ALA A 66 6.23 -1.37 3.30
CA ALA A 66 6.36 -1.57 4.74
C ALA A 66 4.99 -1.52 5.43
N LYS A 67 4.05 -0.70 4.93
CA LYS A 67 2.68 -0.66 5.46
C LYS A 67 1.94 -1.97 5.28
N SER A 68 2.03 -2.58 4.09
CA SER A 68 1.42 -3.88 3.81
C SER A 68 2.02 -4.97 4.69
N GLN A 69 3.36 -5.00 4.81
CA GLN A 69 4.06 -5.96 5.66
C GLN A 69 3.67 -5.81 7.13
N LEU A 70 3.62 -4.57 7.64
CA LEU A 70 3.21 -4.29 9.01
C LEU A 70 1.75 -4.66 9.26
N GLN A 71 0.85 -4.41 8.30
CA GLN A 71 -0.54 -4.80 8.41
C GLN A 71 -0.71 -6.32 8.49
N GLU A 72 0.00 -7.08 7.64
CA GLU A 72 -0.01 -8.55 7.71
C GLU A 72 0.53 -9.04 9.07
N TRP A 73 1.65 -8.48 9.53
CA TRP A 73 2.25 -8.86 10.81
C TRP A 73 1.30 -8.58 11.99
N THR A 74 0.73 -7.38 12.06
CA THR A 74 -0.15 -6.97 13.16
C THR A 74 -1.47 -7.72 13.19
N GLN A 75 -2.05 -8.00 12.04
CA GLN A 75 -3.25 -8.85 11.96
C GLN A 75 -2.95 -10.28 12.42
N ARG A 76 -1.83 -10.87 11.98
CA ARG A 76 -1.44 -12.23 12.37
C ARG A 76 -1.11 -12.35 13.86
N HIS A 77 -0.37 -11.40 14.43
CA HIS A 77 0.18 -11.54 15.79
C HIS A 77 -0.65 -10.84 16.87
N ARG A 78 -1.46 -9.84 16.51
CA ARG A 78 -2.22 -9.02 17.49
C ARG A 78 -3.70 -8.87 17.17
N GLY A 79 -4.18 -9.39 16.03
CA GLY A 79 -5.58 -9.30 15.64
C GLY A 79 -6.10 -7.88 15.40
N VAL A 80 -5.21 -6.89 15.29
CA VAL A 80 -5.55 -5.47 15.11
C VAL A 80 -4.85 -4.89 13.89
N LYS A 81 -5.41 -3.82 13.31
CA LYS A 81 -4.79 -3.06 12.23
C LYS A 81 -3.92 -1.92 12.81
N PRO A 82 -2.81 -1.56 12.14
CA PRO A 82 -2.02 -0.39 12.53
C PRO A 82 -2.77 0.90 12.17
N ILE A 83 -2.67 1.90 13.04
CA ILE A 83 -3.25 3.24 12.86
C ILE A 83 -2.11 4.24 12.74
N TYR A 84 -2.15 5.12 11.75
CA TYR A 84 -1.13 6.16 11.56
C TYR A 84 -1.66 7.50 12.09
N GLN A 85 -0.85 8.19 12.88
CA GLN A 85 -1.19 9.47 13.47
C GLN A 85 -0.13 10.52 13.12
N LEU A 86 -0.58 11.65 12.57
CA LEU A 86 0.28 12.80 12.35
C LEU A 86 0.63 13.43 13.70
N VAL A 87 1.90 13.44 14.03
CA VAL A 87 2.44 13.99 15.28
C VAL A 87 2.81 15.45 15.10
N ASP A 88 3.42 15.78 13.97
CA ASP A 88 3.90 17.13 13.71
C ASP A 88 3.98 17.44 12.22
N THR A 89 3.98 18.73 11.89
CA THR A 89 4.22 19.24 10.54
C THR A 89 5.02 20.53 10.64
N THR A 90 6.24 20.50 10.12
CA THR A 90 7.21 21.59 10.23
C THR A 90 7.72 22.03 8.85
N GLY A 91 8.37 23.19 8.80
CA GLY A 91 8.95 23.73 7.57
C GLY A 91 7.98 24.58 6.73
N PRO A 92 8.52 25.33 5.75
CA PRO A 92 7.71 26.19 4.89
C PRO A 92 6.87 25.37 3.89
N PRO A 93 5.83 25.94 3.26
CA PRO A 93 4.93 25.20 2.37
C PRO A 93 5.61 24.46 1.19
N HIS A 94 6.78 24.91 0.77
CA HIS A 94 7.56 24.32 -0.33
C HIS A 94 8.62 23.31 0.16
N ASP A 95 8.81 23.19 1.48
CA ASP A 95 9.77 22.27 2.11
C ASP A 95 9.20 21.79 3.47
N GLN A 96 8.00 21.22 3.40
CA GLN A 96 7.27 20.78 4.57
C GLN A 96 7.69 19.36 4.96
N GLU A 97 8.03 19.15 6.22
CA GLU A 97 8.29 17.84 6.82
C GLU A 97 7.09 17.40 7.65
N PHE A 98 6.59 16.20 7.36
CA PHE A 98 5.53 15.55 8.14
C PHE A 98 6.16 14.49 9.04
N ARG A 99 5.71 14.43 10.30
CA ARG A 99 6.12 13.39 11.25
C ARG A 99 4.91 12.56 11.64
N VAL A 100 4.98 11.26 11.43
CA VAL A 100 3.88 10.33 11.66
C VAL A 100 4.34 9.20 12.56
N THR A 101 3.51 8.83 13.54
CA THR A 101 3.71 7.62 14.33
C THR A 101 2.70 6.54 13.95
N VAL A 102 3.12 5.28 14.05
CA VAL A 102 2.22 4.13 13.92
C VAL A 102 1.85 3.59 15.30
N VAL A 103 0.55 3.41 15.52
CA VAL A 103 -0.06 2.93 16.75
C VAL A 103 -0.70 1.57 16.49
N ILE A 104 -0.38 0.59 17.32
CA ILE A 104 -0.88 -0.79 17.21
C ILE A 104 -1.47 -1.18 18.56
N GLY A 105 -2.78 -1.42 18.60
CA GLY A 105 -3.46 -1.77 19.86
C GLY A 105 -3.38 -0.70 20.95
N GLY A 106 -3.28 0.58 20.58
CA GLY A 106 -3.19 1.70 21.51
C GLY A 106 -1.78 2.13 21.91
N THR A 107 -0.74 1.39 21.50
CA THR A 107 0.67 1.72 21.81
C THR A 107 1.39 2.18 20.54
N ALA A 108 2.26 3.19 20.65
CA ALA A 108 3.10 3.65 19.54
C ALA A 108 4.28 2.69 19.31
N PHE A 109 4.52 2.31 18.05
CA PHE A 109 5.55 1.33 17.65
C PHE A 109 6.63 1.87 16.71
N GLY A 110 6.40 3.02 16.08
CA GLY A 110 7.37 3.58 15.14
C GLY A 110 7.06 5.04 14.84
N LEU A 111 8.10 5.82 14.54
CA LEU A 111 8.02 7.20 14.11
C LEU A 111 8.74 7.32 12.77
N GLY A 112 8.12 8.01 11.81
CA GLY A 112 8.69 8.29 10.50
C GLY A 112 8.50 9.74 10.12
N ALA A 113 9.41 10.26 9.30
CA ALA A 113 9.36 11.61 8.79
C ALA A 113 9.39 11.60 7.25
N GLY A 114 8.91 12.67 6.61
CA GLY A 114 9.06 12.77 5.16
C GLY A 114 8.38 14.00 4.58
N SER A 115 8.75 14.33 3.33
CA SER A 115 8.19 15.51 2.65
C SER A 115 6.72 15.33 2.20
N SER A 116 6.10 14.19 2.53
CA SER A 116 4.67 13.96 2.39
C SER A 116 4.20 13.01 3.49
N ARG A 117 2.92 13.10 3.84
CA ARG A 117 2.29 12.17 4.80
C ARG A 117 2.50 10.71 4.40
N GLN A 118 2.34 10.39 3.11
CA GLN A 118 2.49 9.02 2.63
C GLN A 118 3.91 8.48 2.86
N ARG A 119 4.96 9.30 2.64
CA ARG A 119 6.35 8.89 2.91
C ARG A 119 6.64 8.79 4.41
N ALA A 120 6.14 9.73 5.21
CA ALA A 120 6.29 9.69 6.66
C ALA A 120 5.65 8.42 7.26
N GLU A 121 4.45 8.05 6.80
CA GLU A 121 3.79 6.81 7.18
C GLU A 121 4.59 5.56 6.75
N GLU A 122 5.18 5.56 5.54
CA GLU A 122 6.01 4.45 5.06
C GLU A 122 7.25 4.26 5.94
N GLN A 123 7.93 5.35 6.29
CA GLN A 123 9.05 5.32 7.23
C GLN A 123 8.64 4.87 8.63
N ALA A 124 7.47 5.32 9.12
CA ALA A 124 6.96 4.90 10.42
C ALA A 124 6.68 3.39 10.46
N ALA A 125 6.14 2.84 9.37
CA ALA A 125 5.91 1.42 9.22
C ALA A 125 7.22 0.62 9.20
N GLN A 126 8.23 1.12 8.47
CA GLN A 126 9.56 0.51 8.43
C GLN A 126 10.23 0.52 9.82
N ALA A 127 10.18 1.65 10.52
CA ALA A 127 10.73 1.77 11.87
C ALA A 127 10.06 0.81 12.84
N ALA A 128 8.73 0.67 12.76
CA ALA A 128 8.01 -0.31 13.56
C ALA A 128 8.44 -1.74 13.24
N LEU A 129 8.50 -2.12 11.95
CA LEU A 129 8.95 -3.45 11.54
C LEU A 129 10.36 -3.80 12.04
N THR A 130 11.30 -2.86 12.02
CA THR A 130 12.66 -3.07 12.55
C THR A 130 12.68 -3.29 14.07
N GLY A 131 11.75 -2.68 14.80
CA GLY A 131 11.64 -2.83 16.26
C GLY A 131 10.80 -4.03 16.71
N LEU A 132 10.14 -4.73 15.78
CA LEU A 132 9.33 -5.89 16.11
C LEU A 132 10.20 -7.16 16.14
N PRO A 133 10.09 -8.01 17.17
CA PRO A 133 10.81 -9.26 17.21
C PRO A 133 10.38 -10.16 16.03
N GLU A 134 11.35 -10.73 15.32
CA GLU A 134 11.12 -11.79 14.35
C GLU A 134 10.77 -13.09 15.10
N GLY A 135 9.52 -13.22 15.55
CA GLY A 135 9.04 -14.44 16.17
C GLY A 135 7.94 -14.22 17.20
N ALA A 136 6.97 -15.14 17.21
CA ALA A 136 5.94 -15.25 18.23
C ALA A 136 6.56 -15.29 19.64
N ASP A 137 5.82 -14.76 20.60
CA ASP A 137 6.10 -14.79 22.04
C ASP A 137 7.13 -13.78 22.56
N GLY A 138 6.65 -12.56 22.79
CA GLY A 138 7.38 -11.56 23.55
C GLY A 138 6.61 -10.27 23.69
N VAL A 139 5.67 -10.22 24.65
CA VAL A 139 5.14 -8.95 25.16
C VAL A 139 6.27 -8.24 25.90
N THR A 140 7.18 -7.61 25.18
CA THR A 140 8.14 -6.70 25.77
C THR A 140 7.51 -5.32 25.77
N HIS A 141 7.10 -4.87 26.96
CA HIS A 141 6.80 -3.48 27.24
C HIS A 141 8.03 -2.64 26.84
N LEU A 142 8.01 -2.04 25.65
CA LEU A 142 8.95 -0.99 25.28
C LEU A 142 8.40 0.32 25.84
N SER A 143 8.77 0.62 27.08
CA SER A 143 8.73 1.98 27.61
C SER A 143 9.82 2.78 26.89
N PHE A 144 9.41 3.80 26.15
CA PHE A 144 10.32 4.87 25.72
C PHE A 144 10.29 6.00 26.76
N PRO A 145 11.42 6.70 26.99
CA PRO A 145 11.56 7.78 27.96
C PRO A 145 10.72 9.03 27.61
#